data_AF-A0A820JAZ6-F1
#
_entry.id   AF-A0A820JAZ6-F1
#
_cell.length_a   1.000
_cell.length_b   1.000
_cell.length_c   1.000
_cell.angle_alpha   90.00
_cell.angle_beta   90.00
_cell.angle_gamma   90.00
#
_symmetry.space_group_name_H-M   'P 1'
#
loop_
_entity.id
_entity.type
_entity.pdbx_description
1 polymer ?
#
loop_
_entity_poly.entity_id
_entity_poly.type
_entity_poly.pdbx_seq_one_letter_code
_entity_poly.pdbx_strand_id
1 'polypeptide(L)'
;ILIKNNKNEITKKIQLANCDEIFYAGTRLILIRENDHISLYDAQQKRSLASVRVGKAKYAIWSNDMNYLSLLSKHQLVICNRKLEQLCIIQENISVKSGAWHDSGVFIYTTSNHIKYALINGDHGIIRTLDLPIYITKIKDNSVFCLDREVRPRLLNIDPTEFKFKLALINRKYEEVLHTIRTTKLVGQSIIAYLQKKGYPEVALHFVKDEKTRFGLALECGNIDIALEAARALDDKRSWEKLADIALLQGNHQIVEMAYERMKNFDKLAFLYLITGNL
;
A
#
# COMPACT_ATOMS: atom_id res chain seq x y z
N ILE A 1 17.43 -31.02 -14.89
CA ILE A 1 18.44 -30.08 -14.33
C ILE A 1 19.78 -30.80 -14.19
N LEU A 2 20.84 -30.21 -14.73
CA LEU A 2 22.22 -30.69 -14.59
C LEU A 2 22.97 -29.74 -13.65
N ILE A 3 23.53 -30.26 -12.56
CA ILE A 3 24.39 -29.50 -11.67
C ILE A 3 25.82 -29.77 -12.10
N LYS A 4 26.57 -28.71 -12.39
CA LYS A 4 27.96 -28.78 -12.80
C LYS A 4 28.88 -28.10 -11.78
N ASN A 5 30.12 -28.57 -11.68
CA ASN A 5 31.16 -27.91 -10.88
C ASN A 5 31.77 -26.72 -11.65
N ASN A 6 32.72 -26.01 -11.03
CA ASN A 6 33.44 -24.90 -11.67
C ASN A 6 34.27 -25.32 -12.90
N LYS A 7 34.58 -26.61 -13.04
CA LYS A 7 35.23 -27.20 -14.22
C LYS A 7 34.24 -27.65 -15.30
N ASN A 8 32.95 -27.33 -15.13
CA ASN A 8 31.87 -27.65 -16.05
C ASN A 8 31.54 -29.16 -16.15
N GLU A 9 32.02 -29.97 -15.21
CA GLU A 9 31.75 -31.41 -15.12
C GLU A 9 30.42 -31.65 -14.39
N ILE A 10 29.64 -32.61 -14.87
CA ILE A 10 28.31 -32.92 -14.30
C ILE A 10 28.48 -33.68 -13.00
N THR A 11 28.12 -33.04 -11.88
CA THR A 11 28.17 -33.67 -10.56
C THR A 11 26.86 -34.38 -10.21
N LYS A 12 25.71 -33.85 -10.65
CA LYS A 12 24.38 -34.42 -10.34
C LYS A 12 23.39 -34.17 -11.48
N LYS A 13 22.52 -35.15 -11.73
CA LYS A 13 21.38 -35.05 -12.65
C LYS A 13 20.08 -35.19 -11.87
N ILE A 14 19.19 -34.23 -12.01
CA ILE A 14 17.84 -34.23 -11.43
C ILE A 14 16.85 -34.25 -12.59
N GLN A 15 16.04 -35.30 -12.67
CA GLN A 15 14.93 -35.40 -13.61
C GLN A 15 13.68 -34.82 -12.97
N LEU A 16 13.03 -33.89 -13.66
CA LEU A 16 11.75 -33.29 -13.29
C LEU A 16 10.78 -33.55 -14.45
N ALA A 17 9.55 -33.96 -14.14
CA ALA A 17 8.59 -34.35 -15.16
C ALA A 17 8.05 -33.15 -15.96
N ASN A 18 7.70 -32.05 -15.30
CA ASN A 18 6.98 -30.92 -15.89
C ASN A 18 7.64 -29.57 -15.53
N CYS A 19 8.85 -29.32 -16.04
CA CYS A 19 9.59 -28.07 -15.77
C CYS A 19 9.69 -27.24 -17.06
N ASP A 20 9.03 -26.09 -17.10
CA ASP A 20 9.18 -25.14 -18.21
C ASP A 20 10.47 -24.34 -18.06
N GLU A 21 10.72 -23.83 -16.86
CA GLU A 21 11.79 -22.87 -16.59
C GLU A 21 12.23 -22.93 -15.13
N ILE A 22 13.46 -22.51 -14.86
CA ILE A 22 14.04 -22.47 -13.52
C ILE A 22 14.48 -21.06 -13.16
N PHE A 23 14.28 -20.67 -11.91
CA PHE A 23 14.78 -19.42 -11.38
C PHE A 23 15.65 -19.66 -10.15
N TYR A 24 16.57 -18.71 -9.92
CA TYR A 24 17.42 -18.70 -8.74
C TYR A 24 16.57 -18.53 -7.46
N ALA A 25 16.90 -19.26 -6.39
CA ALA A 25 16.21 -19.19 -5.10
C ALA A 25 17.17 -19.20 -3.90
N GLY A 26 18.44 -18.87 -4.13
CA GLY A 26 19.50 -18.97 -3.13
C GLY A 26 20.46 -20.13 -3.41
N THR A 27 21.41 -20.32 -2.49
CA THR A 27 22.26 -21.52 -2.52
C THR A 27 21.39 -22.75 -2.23
N ARG A 28 21.58 -23.84 -2.97
CA ARG A 28 20.87 -25.14 -2.86
C ARG A 28 19.38 -25.14 -3.28
N LEU A 29 18.66 -24.03 -3.12
CA LEU A 29 17.26 -23.93 -3.50
C LEU A 29 17.11 -23.40 -4.93
N ILE A 30 16.11 -23.91 -5.63
CA ILE A 30 15.72 -23.45 -6.97
C ILE A 30 14.21 -23.29 -7.04
N LEU A 31 13.75 -22.30 -7.80
CA LEU A 31 12.34 -22.17 -8.14
C LEU A 31 12.12 -22.89 -9.47
N ILE A 32 11.14 -23.78 -9.51
CA ILE A 32 10.74 -24.50 -10.70
C ILE A 32 9.40 -23.94 -11.14
N ARG A 33 9.32 -23.45 -12.38
CA ARG A 33 8.07 -23.06 -13.01
C ARG A 33 7.45 -24.27 -13.69
N GLU A 34 6.25 -24.60 -13.24
CA GLU A 34 5.34 -25.52 -13.90
C GLU A 34 4.25 -24.69 -14.61
N ASN A 35 3.27 -25.34 -15.25
CA ASN A 35 2.28 -24.65 -16.09
C ASN A 35 1.54 -23.49 -15.39
N ASP A 36 1.06 -23.71 -14.16
CA ASP A 36 0.28 -22.73 -13.39
C ASP A 36 0.78 -22.55 -11.94
N HIS A 37 1.89 -23.18 -11.60
CA HIS A 37 2.46 -23.16 -10.26
C HIS A 37 3.97 -22.95 -10.32
N ILE A 38 4.51 -22.34 -9.27
CA ILE A 38 5.94 -22.28 -9.02
C ILE A 38 6.21 -23.03 -7.73
N SER A 39 7.17 -23.93 -7.78
CA SER A 39 7.57 -24.78 -6.66
C SER A 39 8.97 -24.42 -6.19
N LEU A 40 9.16 -24.24 -4.88
CA LEU A 40 10.47 -24.11 -4.25
C LEU A 40 11.04 -25.51 -4.02
N TYR A 41 12.12 -25.85 -4.72
CA TYR A 41 12.69 -27.18 -4.72
C TYR A 41 14.10 -27.20 -4.14
N ASP A 42 14.35 -28.17 -3.26
CA ASP A 42 15.64 -28.41 -2.65
C ASP A 42 16.47 -29.38 -3.49
N ALA A 43 17.51 -28.89 -4.15
CA ALA A 43 18.37 -29.69 -5.01
C ALA A 43 19.19 -30.76 -4.25
N GLN A 44 19.39 -30.60 -2.95
CA GLN A 44 20.13 -31.56 -2.12
C GLN A 44 19.21 -32.67 -1.60
N GLN A 45 18.04 -32.31 -1.08
CA GLN A 45 17.04 -33.27 -0.55
C GLN A 45 16.17 -33.88 -1.66
N LYS A 46 16.22 -33.33 -2.87
CA LYS A 46 15.43 -33.75 -4.04
C LYS A 46 13.91 -33.72 -3.81
N ARG A 47 13.42 -32.76 -3.02
CA ARG A 47 12.00 -32.60 -2.71
C ARG A 47 11.53 -31.16 -2.93
N SER A 48 10.25 -31.01 -3.24
CA SER A 48 9.57 -29.73 -3.20
C SER A 48 9.27 -29.37 -1.74
N LEU A 49 9.52 -28.11 -1.37
CA LEU A 49 9.28 -27.59 -0.02
C LEU A 49 7.94 -26.87 0.05
N ALA A 50 7.61 -26.08 -0.97
CA ALA A 50 6.39 -25.29 -1.05
C ALA A 50 6.05 -25.01 -2.52
N SER A 51 4.78 -24.72 -2.79
CA SER A 51 4.32 -24.30 -4.10
C SER A 51 3.33 -23.14 -3.99
N VAL A 52 3.37 -22.24 -4.97
CA VAL A 52 2.44 -21.12 -5.10
C VAL A 52 1.83 -21.12 -6.49
N ARG A 53 0.53 -20.84 -6.58
CA ARG A 53 -0.17 -20.73 -7.86
C ARG A 53 0.08 -19.36 -8.48
N VAL A 54 0.75 -19.33 -9.62
CA VAL A 54 1.03 -18.10 -10.35
C VAL A 54 0.97 -18.38 -11.84
N GLY A 55 0.11 -17.65 -12.55
CA GLY A 55 -0.05 -17.84 -13.99
C GLY A 55 1.22 -17.42 -14.73
N LYS A 56 1.85 -18.35 -15.47
CA LYS A 56 3.03 -18.15 -16.35
C LYS A 56 3.93 -16.97 -15.94
N ALA A 57 4.55 -17.06 -14.76
CA ALA A 57 5.51 -16.07 -14.31
C ALA A 57 6.72 -16.04 -15.26
N LYS A 58 7.09 -14.84 -15.70
CA LYS A 58 8.25 -14.61 -16.59
C LYS A 58 9.51 -14.31 -15.81
N TYR A 59 9.38 -13.66 -14.66
CA TYR A 59 10.52 -13.26 -13.85
C TYR A 59 10.26 -13.55 -12.38
N ALA A 60 11.33 -13.92 -11.68
CA ALA A 60 11.37 -14.13 -10.24
C ALA A 60 12.50 -13.25 -9.68
N ILE A 61 12.14 -12.27 -8.85
CA ILE A 61 13.06 -11.22 -8.39
C ILE A 61 13.08 -11.21 -6.86
N TRP A 62 14.23 -11.55 -6.29
CA TRP A 62 14.46 -11.57 -4.84
C TRP A 62 14.82 -10.18 -4.32
N SER A 63 14.41 -9.90 -3.08
CA SER A 63 14.96 -8.79 -2.30
C SER A 63 16.43 -9.05 -1.98
N ASN A 64 17.18 -7.99 -1.67
CA ASN A 64 18.63 -8.07 -1.43
C ASN A 64 18.98 -8.97 -0.23
N ASP A 65 18.07 -9.05 0.75
CA ASP A 65 18.15 -9.91 1.94
C ASP A 65 17.54 -11.32 1.75
N MET A 66 17.01 -11.62 0.57
CA MET A 66 16.29 -12.86 0.24
C MET A 66 15.08 -13.18 1.13
N ASN A 67 14.49 -12.18 1.79
CA ASN A 67 13.29 -12.37 2.61
C ASN A 67 12.00 -12.36 1.79
N TYR A 68 11.99 -11.64 0.67
CA TYR A 68 10.84 -11.48 -0.20
C TYR A 68 11.16 -11.84 -1.65
N LEU A 69 10.17 -12.40 -2.32
CA LEU A 69 10.22 -12.79 -3.73
C LEU A 69 9.06 -12.13 -4.46
N SER A 70 9.35 -11.45 -5.56
CA SER A 70 8.36 -10.94 -6.49
C SER A 70 8.32 -11.80 -7.75
N LEU A 71 7.16 -12.38 -8.03
CA LEU A 71 6.87 -13.16 -9.22
C LEU A 71 6.06 -12.30 -10.19
N LEU A 72 6.63 -12.07 -11.37
CA LEU A 72 6.07 -11.18 -12.38
C LEU A 72 5.49 -11.99 -13.53
N SER A 73 4.19 -11.86 -13.72
CA SER A 73 3.46 -12.36 -14.88
C SER A 73 3.06 -11.19 -15.80
N LYS A 74 2.42 -11.48 -16.93
CA LYS A 74 2.04 -10.41 -17.89
C LYS A 74 1.16 -9.33 -17.24
N HIS A 75 0.17 -9.72 -16.44
CA HIS A 75 -0.85 -8.83 -15.84
C HIS A 75 -1.00 -9.03 -14.33
N GLN A 76 -0.04 -9.73 -13.71
CA GLN A 76 -0.12 -10.08 -12.30
C GLN A 76 1.26 -9.98 -11.68
N LEU A 77 1.32 -9.38 -10.51
CA LEU A 77 2.48 -9.37 -9.62
C LEU A 77 2.09 -10.14 -8.36
N VAL A 78 2.85 -11.16 -8.02
CA VAL A 78 2.64 -11.95 -6.79
C VAL A 78 3.87 -11.76 -5.91
N ILE A 79 3.65 -11.30 -4.67
CA ILE A 79 4.73 -11.18 -3.68
C ILE A 79 4.61 -12.34 -2.70
N CYS A 80 5.71 -13.05 -2.51
CA CYS A 80 5.84 -14.16 -1.57
C CYS A 80 6.95 -13.87 -0.56
N ASN A 81 6.92 -14.58 0.57
CA ASN A 81 8.06 -14.63 1.48
C ASN A 81 9.07 -15.70 1.05
N ARG A 82 10.19 -15.81 1.79
CA ARG A 82 11.24 -16.82 1.58
C ARG A 82 10.75 -18.27 1.58
N LYS A 83 9.67 -18.58 2.30
CA LYS A 83 9.06 -19.93 2.34
C LYS A 83 8.10 -20.18 1.19
N LEU A 84 7.97 -19.23 0.25
CA LEU A 84 7.03 -19.23 -0.86
C LEU A 84 5.55 -19.13 -0.42
N GLU A 85 5.29 -18.58 0.77
CA GLU A 85 3.93 -18.23 1.19
C GLU A 85 3.53 -16.93 0.49
N GLN A 86 2.35 -16.94 -0.12
CA GLN A 86 1.81 -15.79 -0.84
C GLN A 86 1.38 -14.70 0.14
N LEU A 87 1.99 -13.52 0.04
CA LEU A 87 1.64 -12.35 0.86
C LEU A 87 0.56 -11.51 0.19
N CYS A 88 0.72 -11.20 -1.10
CA CYS A 88 -0.28 -10.46 -1.85
C CYS A 88 -0.24 -10.76 -3.35
N ILE A 89 -1.38 -10.52 -4.00
CA ILE A 89 -1.52 -10.53 -5.46
C ILE A 89 -1.99 -9.15 -5.90
N ILE A 90 -1.28 -8.58 -6.88
CA ILE A 90 -1.65 -7.31 -7.53
C ILE A 90 -1.97 -7.61 -8.98
N GLN A 91 -3.17 -7.25 -9.42
CA GLN A 91 -3.61 -7.38 -10.80
C GLN A 91 -3.46 -6.03 -11.52
N GLU A 92 -2.89 -6.09 -12.72
CA GLU A 92 -2.57 -4.92 -13.53
C GLU A 92 -3.22 -5.03 -14.91
N ASN A 93 -3.99 -4.00 -15.28
CA ASN A 93 -4.60 -3.92 -16.61
C ASN A 93 -3.53 -3.80 -17.71
N ILE A 94 -2.46 -3.06 -17.42
CA ILE A 94 -1.34 -2.83 -18.34
C ILE A 94 -0.26 -3.86 -18.06
N SER A 95 0.38 -4.40 -19.11
CA SER A 95 1.40 -5.42 -18.93
C SER A 95 2.58 -4.92 -18.08
N VAL A 96 2.96 -5.70 -17.07
CA VAL A 96 4.17 -5.43 -16.28
C VAL A 96 5.41 -5.78 -17.11
N LYS A 97 6.42 -4.91 -17.08
CA LYS A 97 7.64 -5.02 -17.90
C LYS A 97 8.82 -5.56 -17.10
N SER A 98 9.10 -4.96 -15.95
CA SER A 98 10.24 -5.28 -15.09
C SER A 98 10.01 -4.72 -13.68
N GLY A 99 10.86 -5.08 -12.72
CA GLY A 99 10.87 -4.46 -11.41
C GLY A 99 12.12 -4.80 -10.62
N ALA A 100 12.32 -4.12 -9.50
CA ALA A 100 13.39 -4.36 -8.56
C ALA A 100 12.95 -3.99 -7.14
N TRP A 101 13.58 -4.61 -6.15
CA TRP A 101 13.38 -4.27 -4.76
C TRP A 101 14.18 -3.02 -4.38
N HIS A 102 13.53 -2.08 -3.72
CA HIS A 102 14.18 -0.99 -3.00
C HIS A 102 14.66 -1.49 -1.63
N ASP A 103 15.71 -0.87 -1.10
CA ASP A 103 16.36 -1.29 0.17
C ASP A 103 15.41 -1.26 1.38
N SER A 104 14.34 -0.47 1.32
CA SER A 104 13.30 -0.41 2.36
C SER A 104 12.28 -1.55 2.30
N GLY A 105 12.48 -2.58 1.46
CA GLY A 105 11.53 -3.69 1.33
C GLY A 105 10.28 -3.37 0.51
N VAL A 106 10.36 -2.37 -0.38
CA VAL A 106 9.28 -1.99 -1.29
C VAL A 106 9.63 -2.48 -2.69
N PHE A 107 8.70 -3.15 -3.36
CA PHE A 107 8.92 -3.59 -4.73
C PHE A 107 8.48 -2.52 -5.71
N ILE A 108 9.38 -2.06 -6.57
CA ILE A 108 9.11 -1.03 -7.56
C ILE A 108 9.15 -1.68 -8.94
N TYR A 109 8.12 -1.45 -9.73
CA TYR A 109 7.95 -2.08 -11.03
C TYR A 109 7.49 -1.08 -12.09
N THR A 110 7.75 -1.44 -13.35
CA THR A 110 7.32 -0.65 -14.50
C THR A 110 6.23 -1.35 -15.27
N THR A 111 5.26 -0.55 -15.71
CA THR A 111 4.31 -0.90 -16.76
C THR A 111 4.72 -0.18 -18.05
N SER A 112 3.88 -0.23 -19.09
CA SER A 112 4.16 0.52 -20.32
C SER A 112 4.23 2.04 -20.10
N ASN A 113 3.49 2.55 -19.11
CA ASN A 113 3.21 3.99 -18.96
C ASN A 113 3.53 4.53 -17.56
N HIS A 114 3.90 3.68 -16.60
CA HIS A 114 4.09 4.10 -15.21
C HIS A 114 5.22 3.34 -14.52
N ILE A 115 5.92 4.04 -13.63
CA ILE A 115 6.64 3.46 -12.49
C ILE A 115 5.66 3.37 -11.32
N LYS A 116 5.52 2.18 -10.77
CA LYS A 116 4.61 1.86 -9.66
C LYS A 116 5.39 1.23 -8.51
N TYR A 117 4.81 1.29 -7.32
CA TYR A 117 5.29 0.54 -6.16
C TYR A 117 4.24 -0.47 -5.70
N ALA A 118 4.71 -1.51 -5.04
CA ALA A 118 3.93 -2.53 -4.37
C ALA A 118 4.54 -2.80 -2.98
N LEU A 119 3.67 -2.79 -1.97
CA LEU A 119 3.98 -3.17 -0.60
C LEU A 119 3.56 -4.61 -0.35
N ILE A 120 4.19 -5.24 0.64
CA ILE A 120 3.93 -6.64 1.02
C ILE A 120 2.49 -6.88 1.50
N ASN A 121 1.78 -5.83 1.91
CA ASN A 121 0.38 -5.89 2.34
C ASN A 121 -0.63 -5.73 1.16
N GLY A 122 -0.14 -5.63 -0.08
CA GLY A 122 -0.94 -5.45 -1.29
C GLY A 122 -1.27 -4.00 -1.66
N ASP A 123 -0.90 -3.02 -0.81
CA ASP A 123 -1.04 -1.61 -1.17
C ASP A 123 -0.07 -1.27 -2.31
N HIS A 124 -0.59 -0.62 -3.35
CA HIS A 124 0.18 -0.25 -4.53
C HIS A 124 -0.25 1.13 -5.03
N GLY A 125 0.61 1.76 -5.82
CA GLY A 125 0.37 3.11 -6.32
C GLY A 125 1.31 3.51 -7.44
N ILE A 126 1.03 4.65 -8.06
CA ILE A 126 1.83 5.21 -9.16
C ILE A 126 2.82 6.21 -8.56
N ILE A 127 4.11 6.02 -8.83
CA ILE A 127 5.17 6.97 -8.45
C ILE A 127 5.29 8.05 -9.52
N ARG A 128 5.35 7.63 -10.79
CA ARG A 128 5.67 8.51 -11.92
C ARG A 128 5.06 7.96 -13.20
N THR A 129 4.51 8.85 -14.02
CA THR A 129 4.09 8.54 -15.40
C THR A 129 5.28 8.59 -16.35
N LEU A 130 5.29 7.67 -17.32
CA LEU A 130 6.33 7.49 -18.32
C LEU A 130 5.75 7.67 -19.71
N ASP A 131 6.45 8.41 -20.57
CA ASP A 131 6.07 8.54 -21.99
C ASP A 131 6.43 7.28 -22.79
N LEU A 132 7.52 6.62 -22.39
CA LEU A 132 8.02 5.40 -23.03
C LEU A 132 8.30 4.32 -21.97
N PRO A 133 8.08 3.03 -22.30
CA PRO A 133 8.37 1.95 -21.39
C PRO A 133 9.87 1.81 -21.16
N ILE A 134 10.21 1.60 -19.89
CA ILE A 134 11.58 1.37 -19.43
C ILE A 134 11.66 0.04 -18.67
N TYR A 135 12.87 -0.52 -18.62
CA TYR A 135 13.18 -1.76 -17.94
C TYR A 135 14.13 -1.48 -16.78
N ILE A 136 13.65 -1.63 -15.54
CA ILE A 136 14.43 -1.42 -14.32
C ILE A 136 15.48 -2.52 -14.21
N THR A 137 16.72 -2.11 -13.93
CA THR A 137 17.83 -3.03 -13.63
C THR A 137 18.17 -3.01 -12.15
N LYS A 138 18.23 -1.82 -11.55
CA LYS A 138 18.55 -1.64 -10.13
C LYS A 138 17.94 -0.35 -9.60
N ILE A 139 17.67 -0.32 -8.31
CA ILE A 139 17.26 0.87 -7.60
C ILE A 139 18.29 1.09 -6.48
N LYS A 140 18.72 2.34 -6.34
CA LYS A 140 19.60 2.76 -5.25
C LYS A 140 19.12 4.11 -4.77
N ASP A 141 18.81 4.20 -3.49
CA ASP A 141 18.21 5.40 -2.89
C ASP A 141 16.96 5.83 -3.70
N ASN A 142 16.95 7.07 -4.16
CA ASN A 142 15.86 7.63 -4.97
C ASN A 142 16.10 7.51 -6.48
N SER A 143 17.16 6.83 -6.91
CA SER A 143 17.53 6.72 -8.31
C SER A 143 17.25 5.32 -8.86
N VAL A 144 16.47 5.28 -9.93
CA VAL A 144 16.11 4.09 -10.69
C VAL A 144 17.03 4.02 -11.90
N PHE A 145 17.85 2.98 -11.93
CA PHE A 145 18.67 2.62 -13.08
C PHE A 145 17.83 1.74 -13.99
N CYS A 146 17.69 2.16 -15.25
CA CYS A 146 16.85 1.47 -16.22
C CYS A 146 17.42 1.52 -17.63
N LEU A 147 16.92 0.64 -18.48
CA LEU A 147 17.19 0.61 -19.92
C LEU A 147 15.91 1.02 -20.67
N ASP A 148 16.06 1.80 -21.73
CA ASP A 148 14.96 2.03 -22.67
C ASP A 148 14.89 0.91 -23.73
N ARG A 149 13.96 1.04 -24.70
CA ARG A 149 13.79 0.08 -25.80
C ARG A 149 15.00 0.01 -26.73
N GLU A 150 15.83 1.05 -26.77
CA GLU A 150 17.05 1.12 -27.58
C GLU A 150 18.27 0.61 -26.81
N VAL A 151 18.05 -0.02 -25.64
CA VAL A 151 19.10 -0.55 -24.74
C VAL A 151 20.03 0.56 -24.24
N ARG A 152 19.56 1.81 -24.20
CA ARG A 152 20.34 2.93 -23.66
C ARG A 152 20.11 3.03 -22.15
N PRO A 153 21.18 3.14 -21.35
CA PRO A 153 21.07 3.35 -19.91
C PRO A 153 20.46 4.72 -19.64
N ARG A 154 19.45 4.75 -18.79
CA ARG A 154 18.80 5.96 -18.27
C ARG A 154 18.78 5.92 -16.75
N LEU A 155 18.93 7.10 -16.17
CA LEU A 155 18.79 7.34 -14.74
C LEU A 155 17.54 8.18 -14.53
N LEU A 156 16.59 7.67 -13.74
CA LEU A 156 15.39 8.40 -13.37
C LEU A 156 15.32 8.54 -11.86
N ASN A 157 14.93 9.71 -11.38
CA ASN A 157 14.67 9.91 -9.95
C ASN A 157 13.19 9.67 -9.63
N ILE A 158 12.95 9.03 -8.50
CA ILE A 158 11.62 8.78 -7.95
C ILE A 158 11.42 9.58 -6.67
N ASP A 159 10.18 9.99 -6.42
CA ASP A 159 9.78 10.52 -5.12
C ASP A 159 9.30 9.37 -4.23
N PRO A 160 10.03 9.04 -3.15
CA PRO A 160 9.68 7.91 -2.30
C PRO A 160 8.62 8.24 -1.25
N THR A 161 8.16 9.48 -1.17
CA THR A 161 7.46 9.96 0.03
C THR A 161 6.15 9.21 0.28
N GLU A 162 5.36 8.92 -0.76
CA GLU A 162 4.08 8.22 -0.58
C GLU A 162 4.26 6.78 -0.06
N PHE A 163 5.15 5.99 -0.68
CA PHE A 163 5.33 4.61 -0.25
C PHE A 163 6.07 4.52 1.09
N LYS A 164 7.00 5.45 1.38
CA LYS A 164 7.64 5.53 2.70
C LYS A 164 6.64 5.88 3.79
N PHE A 165 5.72 6.80 3.51
CA PHE A 165 4.62 7.13 4.42
C PHE A 165 3.74 5.90 4.70
N LYS A 166 3.27 5.21 3.66
CA LYS A 166 2.45 4.00 3.82
C LYS A 166 3.21 2.89 4.55
N LEU A 167 4.49 2.71 4.25
CA LEU A 167 5.35 1.75 4.92
C LEU A 167 5.51 2.06 6.42
N ALA A 168 5.73 3.34 6.78
CA ALA A 168 5.84 3.77 8.17
C ALA A 168 4.53 3.53 8.94
N LEU A 169 3.37 3.76 8.30
CA LEU A 169 2.07 3.46 8.87
C LEU A 169 1.89 1.96 9.15
N ILE A 170 2.26 1.09 8.18
CA ILE A 170 2.19 -0.37 8.33
C ILE A 170 3.10 -0.84 9.48
N ASN A 171 4.29 -0.26 9.57
CA ASN A 171 5.27 -0.57 10.61
C ASN A 171 4.95 0.11 11.97
N ARG A 172 3.81 0.81 12.08
CA ARG A 172 3.36 1.53 13.29
C ARG A 172 4.38 2.55 13.82
N LYS A 173 5.15 3.17 12.92
CA LYS A 173 6.14 4.20 13.25
C LYS A 173 5.52 5.60 13.18
N TYR A 174 4.72 5.94 14.19
CA TYR A 174 3.94 7.18 14.20
C TYR A 174 4.81 8.45 14.20
N GLU A 175 5.99 8.44 14.83
CA GLU A 175 6.89 9.59 14.81
C GLU A 175 7.41 9.93 13.41
N GLU A 176 7.84 8.91 12.64
CA GLU A 176 8.28 9.09 11.25
C GLU A 176 7.13 9.60 10.37
N VAL A 177 5.91 9.11 10.61
CA VAL A 177 4.69 9.58 9.95
C VAL A 177 4.48 11.07 10.24
N LEU A 178 4.45 11.48 11.51
CA LEU A 178 4.31 12.89 11.94
C LEU A 178 5.40 13.80 11.38
N HIS A 179 6.65 13.34 11.37
CA HIS A 179 7.76 14.10 10.80
C HIS A 179 7.62 14.29 9.29
N THR A 180 7.25 13.22 8.56
CA THR A 180 7.01 13.27 7.12
C THR A 180 5.90 14.27 6.80
N ILE A 181 4.84 14.31 7.60
CA ILE A 181 3.70 15.22 7.43
C ILE A 181 4.10 16.68 7.59
N ARG A 182 4.88 17.00 8.63
CA ARG A 182 5.29 18.38 8.92
C ARG A 182 6.24 18.92 7.85
N THR A 183 7.09 18.06 7.31
CA THR A 183 8.19 18.46 6.42
C THR A 183 7.79 18.43 4.95
N THR A 184 6.90 17.52 4.56
CA THR A 184 6.57 17.30 3.14
C THR A 184 5.20 17.88 2.79
N LYS A 185 5.12 18.57 1.66
CA LYS A 185 3.85 19.08 1.09
C LYS A 185 2.96 17.95 0.54
N LEU A 186 3.12 16.71 0.98
CA LEU A 186 2.39 15.55 0.46
C LEU A 186 0.92 15.49 0.88
N VAL A 187 0.40 16.53 1.52
CA VAL A 187 -0.94 16.59 2.08
C VAL A 187 -1.98 16.79 0.99
N GLY A 188 -2.20 15.74 0.18
CA GLY A 188 -3.30 15.64 -0.77
C GLY A 188 -4.47 14.85 -0.19
N GLN A 189 -5.66 15.06 -0.75
CA GLN A 189 -6.89 14.32 -0.43
C GLN A 189 -6.73 12.79 -0.54
N SER A 190 -5.78 12.31 -1.35
CA SER A 190 -5.47 10.88 -1.52
C SER A 190 -4.92 10.22 -0.26
N ILE A 191 -4.07 10.91 0.52
CA ILE A 191 -3.52 10.37 1.77
C ILE A 191 -4.59 10.35 2.86
N ILE A 192 -5.42 11.40 2.93
CA ILE A 192 -6.55 11.49 3.87
C ILE A 192 -7.51 10.33 3.63
N ALA A 193 -7.95 10.13 2.38
CA ALA A 193 -8.82 9.03 2.00
C ALA A 193 -8.20 7.66 2.31
N TYR A 194 -6.89 7.52 2.12
CA TYR A 194 -6.17 6.29 2.48
C TYR A 194 -6.17 6.03 4.00
N LEU A 195 -5.90 7.05 4.81
CA LEU A 195 -5.93 6.94 6.28
C LEU A 195 -7.32 6.61 6.80
N GLN A 196 -8.37 7.25 6.26
CA GLN A 196 -9.76 6.92 6.58
C GLN A 196 -10.07 5.45 6.28
N LYS A 197 -9.74 4.98 5.07
CA LYS A 197 -9.97 3.60 4.66
C LYS A 197 -9.21 2.58 5.54
N LYS A 198 -8.04 2.95 6.06
CA LYS A 198 -7.25 2.10 6.96
C LYS A 198 -7.66 2.21 8.43
N GLY A 199 -8.64 3.06 8.76
CA GLY A 199 -9.16 3.21 10.12
C GLY A 199 -8.32 4.12 11.01
N TYR A 200 -7.58 5.07 10.43
CA TYR A 200 -6.81 6.09 11.18
C TYR A 200 -7.34 7.52 10.93
N PRO A 201 -8.65 7.80 11.19
CA PRO A 201 -9.21 9.12 10.94
C PRO A 201 -8.66 10.18 11.91
N GLU A 202 -8.26 9.79 13.13
CA GLU A 202 -7.63 10.70 14.11
C GLU A 202 -6.33 11.29 13.58
N VAL A 203 -5.49 10.43 13.01
CA VAL A 203 -4.25 10.83 12.36
C VAL A 203 -4.63 11.77 11.22
N ALA A 204 -5.56 11.39 10.35
CA ALA A 204 -6.02 12.19 9.22
C ALA A 204 -6.53 13.59 9.59
N LEU A 205 -7.14 13.78 10.76
CA LEU A 205 -7.64 15.09 11.22
C LEU A 205 -6.55 16.16 11.30
N HIS A 206 -5.31 15.77 11.63
CA HIS A 206 -4.16 16.68 11.64
C HIS A 206 -3.73 17.17 10.26
N PHE A 207 -4.18 16.52 9.18
CA PHE A 207 -3.78 16.78 7.81
C PHE A 207 -4.75 17.73 7.10
N VAL A 208 -5.99 17.83 7.60
CA VAL A 208 -7.06 18.49 6.86
C VAL A 208 -7.09 19.97 7.19
N LYS A 209 -6.93 20.78 6.14
CA LYS A 209 -7.11 22.24 6.18
C LYS A 209 -8.51 22.68 5.79
N ASP A 210 -9.22 21.87 5.01
CA ASP A 210 -10.58 22.15 4.58
C ASP A 210 -11.57 21.84 5.70
N GLU A 211 -12.30 22.85 6.17
CA GLU A 211 -13.22 22.73 7.31
C GLU A 211 -14.31 21.67 7.07
N LYS A 212 -14.75 21.49 5.82
CA LYS A 212 -15.80 20.51 5.48
C LYS A 212 -15.32 19.07 5.64
N THR A 213 -14.12 18.77 5.15
CA THR A 213 -13.50 17.45 5.33
C THR A 213 -13.09 17.24 6.79
N ARG A 214 -12.63 18.30 7.47
CA ARG A 214 -12.28 18.26 8.90
C ARG A 214 -13.48 17.93 9.77
N PHE A 215 -14.63 18.56 9.48
CA PHE A 215 -15.91 18.26 10.14
C PHE A 215 -16.30 16.78 9.97
N GLY A 216 -16.28 16.26 8.74
CA GLY A 216 -16.60 14.85 8.49
C GLY A 216 -15.70 13.88 9.24
N LEU A 217 -14.39 14.14 9.24
CA LEU A 217 -13.42 13.33 9.99
C LEU A 217 -13.61 13.40 11.50
N ALA A 218 -13.85 14.59 12.04
CA ALA A 218 -14.05 14.78 13.48
C ALA A 218 -15.29 14.03 13.97
N LEU A 219 -16.36 14.03 13.17
CA LEU A 219 -17.56 13.24 13.42
C LEU A 219 -17.28 11.72 13.39
N GLU A 220 -16.49 11.24 12.42
CA GLU A 220 -16.06 9.82 12.34
C GLU A 220 -15.21 9.41 13.55
N CYS A 221 -14.35 10.30 14.05
CA CYS A 221 -13.54 10.06 15.25
C CYS A 221 -14.35 10.17 16.55
N GLY A 222 -15.57 10.72 16.49
CA GLY A 222 -16.34 11.07 17.68
C GLY A 222 -15.74 12.22 18.49
N ASN A 223 -14.85 13.03 17.92
CA ASN A 223 -14.28 14.20 18.58
C ASN A 223 -15.19 15.42 18.37
N ILE A 224 -16.13 15.61 19.31
CA ILE A 224 -17.18 16.63 19.20
C ILE A 224 -16.63 18.05 19.32
N ASP A 225 -15.58 18.27 20.09
CA ASP A 225 -15.01 19.61 20.27
C ASP A 225 -14.46 20.14 18.94
N ILE A 226 -13.68 19.32 18.21
CA ILE A 226 -13.16 19.70 16.90
C ILE A 226 -14.28 19.77 15.86
N ALA A 227 -15.26 18.87 15.94
CA ALA A 227 -16.43 18.91 15.04
C ALA A 227 -17.26 20.20 15.26
N LEU A 228 -17.37 20.67 16.49
CA LEU A 228 -18.06 21.91 16.84
C LEU A 228 -17.32 23.13 16.29
N GLU A 229 -16.00 23.20 16.46
CA GLU A 229 -15.18 24.28 15.89
C GLU A 229 -15.36 24.35 14.36
N ALA A 230 -15.27 23.20 13.68
CA ALA A 230 -15.45 23.12 12.24
C ALA A 230 -16.89 23.47 11.80
N ALA A 231 -17.92 23.03 12.55
CA ALA A 231 -19.31 23.37 12.27
C ALA A 231 -19.58 24.88 12.42
N ARG A 232 -18.96 25.52 13.42
CA ARG A 232 -19.02 26.98 13.61
C ARG A 232 -18.39 27.75 12.46
N ALA A 233 -17.29 27.23 11.90
CA ALA A 233 -16.63 27.82 10.75
C ALA A 233 -17.42 27.64 9.44
N LEU A 234 -18.09 26.49 9.27
CA LEU A 234 -18.90 26.20 8.07
C LEU A 234 -20.26 26.92 8.07
N ASP A 235 -20.88 27.07 9.25
CA ASP A 235 -22.20 27.69 9.48
C ASP A 235 -23.35 27.14 8.60
N ASP A 236 -23.26 25.87 8.21
CA ASP A 236 -24.26 25.17 7.40
C ASP A 236 -25.30 24.45 8.28
N LYS A 237 -26.60 24.66 7.99
CA LYS A 237 -27.69 23.96 8.72
C LYS A 237 -27.53 22.44 8.73
N ARG A 238 -27.14 21.82 7.60
CA ARG A 238 -26.93 20.36 7.49
C ARG A 238 -25.78 19.85 8.36
N SER A 239 -24.74 20.67 8.57
CA SER A 239 -23.61 20.30 9.42
C SER A 239 -24.03 20.32 10.89
N TRP A 240 -24.81 21.33 11.30
CA TRP A 240 -25.39 21.39 12.64
C TRP A 240 -26.34 20.23 12.93
N GLU A 241 -27.16 19.79 11.95
CA GLU A 241 -28.02 18.61 12.09
C GLU A 241 -27.19 17.36 12.37
N LYS A 242 -26.14 17.10 11.58
CA LYS A 242 -25.25 15.94 11.77
C LYS A 242 -24.48 15.97 13.08
N LEU A 243 -24.02 17.17 13.48
CA LEU A 243 -23.34 17.34 14.76
C LEU A 243 -24.29 17.02 15.92
N ALA A 244 -25.54 17.51 15.88
CA ALA A 244 -26.54 17.24 16.90
C ALA A 244 -26.85 15.75 17.01
N ASP A 245 -27.01 15.04 15.89
CA ASP A 245 -27.29 13.61 15.89
C ASP A 245 -26.16 12.81 16.57
N ILE A 246 -24.90 13.13 16.26
CA ILE A 246 -23.74 12.43 16.83
C ILE A 246 -23.49 12.84 18.29
N ALA A 247 -23.66 14.12 18.63
CA ALA A 247 -23.55 14.60 20.01
C ALA A 247 -24.63 13.98 20.90
N LEU A 248 -25.85 13.78 20.39
CA LEU A 248 -26.94 13.10 21.09
C LEU A 248 -26.59 11.63 21.35
N LEU A 249 -26.03 10.92 20.36
CA LEU A 249 -25.56 9.54 20.53
C LEU A 249 -24.48 9.41 21.60
N GLN A 250 -23.63 10.42 21.76
CA GLN A 250 -22.60 10.45 22.81
C GLN A 250 -23.09 10.97 24.15
N GLY A 251 -24.33 11.45 24.25
CA GLY A 251 -24.90 12.02 25.48
C GLY A 251 -24.44 13.45 25.80
N ASN A 252 -23.83 14.17 24.85
CA ASN A 252 -23.39 15.54 25.05
C ASN A 252 -24.54 16.54 24.81
N HIS A 253 -25.45 16.62 25.79
CA HIS A 253 -26.67 17.43 25.70
C HIS A 253 -26.40 18.94 25.52
N GLN A 254 -25.32 19.48 26.07
CA GLN A 254 -24.97 20.90 25.94
C GLN A 254 -24.70 21.30 24.48
N ILE A 255 -24.02 20.45 23.72
CA ILE A 255 -23.72 20.71 22.31
C ILE A 255 -24.97 20.49 21.45
N VAL A 256 -25.82 19.53 21.81
CA VAL A 256 -27.11 19.29 21.15
C VAL A 256 -28.06 20.49 21.31
N GLU A 257 -28.17 21.03 22.51
CA GLU A 257 -28.94 22.23 22.83
C GLU A 257 -28.51 23.41 21.95
N MET A 258 -27.22 23.75 21.98
CA MET A 258 -26.65 24.81 21.15
C MET A 258 -26.88 24.58 19.65
N ALA A 259 -26.77 23.34 19.16
CA ALA A 259 -27.03 23.03 17.77
C ALA A 259 -28.51 23.24 17.40
N TYR A 260 -29.45 22.82 18.24
CA TYR A 260 -30.90 23.03 18.02
C TYR A 260 -31.31 24.50 18.12
N GLU A 261 -30.74 25.27 19.04
CA GLU A 261 -30.94 26.72 19.12
C GLU A 261 -30.49 27.42 17.85
N ARG A 262 -29.28 27.11 17.38
CA ARG A 262 -28.71 27.72 16.17
C ARG A 262 -29.50 27.37 14.91
N MET A 263 -30.07 26.17 14.85
CA MET A 263 -30.96 25.74 13.76
C MET A 263 -32.41 26.23 13.92
N LYS A 264 -32.76 26.84 15.05
CA LYS A 264 -34.13 27.23 15.43
C LYS A 264 -35.12 26.06 15.40
N ASN A 265 -34.68 24.88 15.82
CA ASN A 265 -35.51 23.68 15.88
C ASN A 265 -36.14 23.52 17.28
N PHE A 266 -37.19 24.29 17.53
CA PHE A 266 -37.83 24.38 18.84
C PHE A 266 -38.51 23.08 19.28
N ASP A 267 -39.01 22.27 18.33
CA ASP A 267 -39.66 20.99 18.65
C ASP A 267 -38.68 19.99 19.27
N LYS A 268 -37.50 19.84 18.65
CA LYS A 268 -36.44 18.96 19.19
C LYS A 268 -35.84 19.51 20.48
N LEU A 269 -35.73 20.83 20.60
CA LEU A 269 -35.23 21.49 21.81
C LEU A 269 -36.18 21.28 23.00
N ALA A 270 -37.49 21.47 22.81
CA ALA A 270 -38.49 21.22 23.84
C ALA A 270 -38.47 19.77 24.33
N PHE A 271 -38.29 18.81 23.41
CA PHE A 271 -38.12 17.41 23.77
C PHE A 271 -36.85 17.16 24.59
N LEU A 272 -35.73 17.80 24.23
CA LEU A 272 -34.48 17.70 24.99
C LEU A 272 -34.64 18.25 26.42
N TYR A 273 -35.29 19.41 26.57
CA TYR A 273 -35.58 20.04 27.86
C TYR A 273 -36.54 19.24 28.73
N LEU A 274 -37.55 18.61 28.13
CA LEU A 274 -38.42 17.68 28.83
C LEU A 274 -37.66 16.49 29.41
N ILE A 275 -36.70 15.94 28.66
CA ILE A 275 -35.88 14.80 29.12
C ILE A 275 -34.84 15.22 30.16
N THR A 276 -34.24 16.40 29.99
CA THR A 276 -33.18 16.90 30.88
C THR A 276 -33.72 17.56 32.15
N GLY A 277 -35.01 17.91 32.19
CA GLY A 277 -35.66 18.51 33.35
C GLY A 277 -35.47 20.03 33.49
N ASN A 278 -34.98 20.69 32.44
CA ASN A 278 -34.84 22.14 32.37
C ASN A 278 -36.11 22.75 31.75
N LEU A 279 -37.15 22.95 32.55
CA LEU A 279 -38.42 23.58 32.16
C LEU A 279 -38.45 25.08 32.48
#